data_AF-A0A3D3JQT0-F1
#
_entry.id   AF-A0A3D3JQT0-F1
#
_cell.length_a   1.000
_cell.length_b   1.000
_cell.length_c   1.000
_cell.angle_alpha   90.00
_cell.angle_beta   90.00
_cell.angle_gamma   90.00
#
_symmetry.space_group_name_H-M   'P 1'
#
loop_
_entity.id
_entity.type
_entity.pdbx_description
1 polymer ?
#
loop_
_entity_poly.entity_id
_entity_poly.type
_entity_poly.pdbx_seq_one_letter_code
_entity_poly.pdbx_strand_id
1 'polypeptide(L)'
;MIYEYARSISSRFGWVPELAQQVAPTDVLCETCCIKDMIECASELINAGYDEFYDDLNRFARNQLVENQCKISSFVVVDNAIEDTEARTYREINKRILGGFSGWAAPGNISFSHSVCGCCTGTAVQALQIFWDRAVEYRRGVVTVNMPVDKTIRQAEVAMGYPNEGYIRVNTKQPCDVAIRLHSWMPNNLEGFANGRRKTFDLEGNLAVFRNIPKNGTVELRHALRSRKVKEIVRGRSYIVTWRGPDVVNISPHGDGIRLYQRNKAKSRRRFKPTASADDKLRQSVDSLRSSASEQR
;
A
#
# COMPACT_ATOMS: atom_id res chain seq x y z
N MET A 1 16.24 -20.34 2.96
CA MET A 1 16.45 -19.26 1.96
C MET A 1 16.60 -17.93 2.67
N ILE A 2 17.36 -16.99 2.13
CA ILE A 2 17.61 -15.65 2.73
C ILE A 2 16.30 -14.91 3.02
N TYR A 3 15.33 -15.00 2.09
CA TYR A 3 14.00 -14.40 2.25
C TYR A 3 13.30 -14.86 3.53
N GLU A 4 13.22 -16.17 3.77
CA GLU A 4 12.55 -16.73 4.95
C GLU A 4 13.24 -16.30 6.25
N TYR A 5 14.57 -16.18 6.25
CA TYR A 5 15.30 -15.66 7.39
C TYR A 5 14.92 -14.18 7.64
N ALA A 6 15.00 -13.31 6.63
CA ALA A 6 14.62 -11.90 6.75
C ALA A 6 13.15 -11.74 7.19
N ARG A 7 12.26 -12.57 6.64
CA ARG A 7 10.85 -12.64 7.05
C ARG A 7 10.68 -13.09 8.50
N SER A 8 11.46 -14.05 8.98
CA SER A 8 11.36 -14.58 10.35
C SER A 8 11.73 -13.56 11.44
N ILE A 9 12.57 -12.57 11.10
CA ILE A 9 12.96 -11.47 11.98
C ILE A 9 12.12 -10.19 11.75
N SER A 10 11.21 -10.23 10.78
CA SER A 10 10.27 -9.14 10.45
C SER A 10 8.92 -9.36 11.13
N SER A 11 8.11 -8.30 11.22
CA SER A 11 6.73 -8.44 11.67
C SER A 11 5.81 -8.91 10.56
N ARG A 12 4.63 -9.43 10.92
CA ARG A 12 3.61 -9.82 9.92
C ARG A 12 3.03 -8.61 9.18
N PHE A 13 3.20 -7.41 9.72
CA PHE A 13 2.74 -6.15 9.13
C PHE A 13 3.83 -5.41 8.35
N GLY A 14 4.95 -6.08 8.03
CA GLY A 14 5.98 -5.56 7.15
C GLY A 14 6.97 -4.61 7.82
N TRP A 15 7.08 -4.64 9.15
CA TRP A 15 8.21 -4.04 9.83
C TRP A 15 9.43 -4.92 9.58
N VAL A 16 10.41 -4.40 8.83
CA VAL A 16 11.61 -5.14 8.42
C VAL A 16 12.84 -4.48 9.04
N PRO A 17 13.62 -5.19 9.87
CA PRO A 17 14.77 -4.62 10.58
C PRO A 17 15.93 -4.25 9.65
N GLU A 18 16.51 -3.06 9.83
CA GLU A 18 17.83 -2.71 9.30
C GLU A 18 18.93 -3.10 10.30
N LEU A 19 20.16 -3.38 9.85
CA LEU A 19 21.29 -3.70 10.73
C LEU A 19 20.99 -4.89 11.67
N ALA A 20 20.13 -5.82 11.23
CA ALA A 20 19.81 -7.02 11.97
C ALA A 20 21.10 -7.77 12.36
N GLN A 21 21.16 -8.24 13.61
CA GLN A 21 22.33 -8.87 14.23
C GLN A 21 23.57 -7.97 14.46
N GLN A 22 23.60 -6.74 13.96
CA GLN A 22 24.70 -5.81 14.21
C GLN A 22 24.50 -4.99 15.49
N VAL A 23 23.23 -4.80 15.89
CA VAL A 23 22.86 -4.09 17.13
C VAL A 23 21.91 -4.94 17.97
N ALA A 24 21.76 -4.58 19.25
CA ALA A 24 20.82 -5.28 20.12
C ALA A 24 19.40 -5.22 19.53
N PRO A 25 18.59 -6.29 19.63
CA PRO A 25 17.25 -6.32 19.05
C PRO A 25 16.38 -5.12 19.44
N THR A 26 16.54 -4.62 20.67
CA THR A 26 15.79 -3.47 21.20
C THR A 26 16.13 -2.15 20.51
N ASP A 27 17.26 -2.06 19.80
CA ASP A 27 17.79 -0.84 19.21
C ASP A 27 17.58 -0.82 17.69
N VAL A 28 17.41 -1.99 17.06
CA VAL A 28 17.14 -2.12 15.61
C VAL A 28 15.90 -1.34 15.17
N LEU A 29 15.97 -0.50 14.14
CA LEU A 29 14.78 0.17 13.58
C LEU A 29 14.44 -0.40 12.19
N CYS A 30 13.24 -0.11 11.70
CA CYS A 30 12.84 -0.54 10.35
C CYS A 30 13.16 0.54 9.33
N GLU A 31 13.96 0.16 8.35
CA GLU A 31 14.25 0.99 7.18
C GLU A 31 13.32 0.67 6.03
N THR A 32 12.84 1.73 5.36
CA THR A 32 11.96 1.61 4.19
C THR A 32 12.63 0.85 3.03
N CYS A 33 13.95 0.97 2.87
CA CYS A 33 14.70 0.20 1.87
C CYS A 33 14.58 -1.31 2.12
N CYS A 34 14.72 -1.77 3.37
CA CYS A 34 14.53 -3.18 3.70
C CYS A 34 13.10 -3.67 3.41
N ILE A 35 12.08 -2.83 3.61
CA ILE A 35 10.70 -3.17 3.23
C ILE A 35 10.58 -3.36 1.72
N LYS A 36 11.20 -2.46 0.93
CA LYS A 36 11.22 -2.58 -0.53
C LYS A 36 11.92 -3.86 -0.98
N ASP A 37 13.05 -4.22 -0.39
CA ASP A 37 13.79 -5.44 -0.76
C ASP A 37 12.94 -6.68 -0.52
N MET A 38 12.19 -6.72 0.58
CA MET A 38 11.23 -7.80 0.83
C MET A 38 10.07 -7.81 -0.16
N ILE A 39 9.57 -6.65 -0.57
CA ILE A 39 8.52 -6.52 -1.60
C ILE A 39 9.00 -7.00 -2.96
N GLU A 40 10.22 -6.63 -3.35
CA GLU A 40 10.85 -7.05 -4.61
C GLU A 40 11.14 -8.55 -4.61
N CYS A 41 11.72 -9.09 -3.52
CA CYS A 41 11.95 -10.51 -3.40
C CYS A 41 10.63 -11.32 -3.42
N ALA A 42 9.58 -10.84 -2.74
CA ALA A 42 8.25 -11.46 -2.82
C ALA A 42 7.71 -11.45 -4.26
N SER A 43 7.89 -10.34 -4.96
CA SER A 43 7.53 -10.18 -6.38
C SER A 43 8.26 -11.18 -7.29
N GLU A 44 9.54 -11.43 -7.06
CA GLU A 44 10.32 -12.44 -7.81
C GLU A 44 9.93 -13.87 -7.46
N LEU A 45 9.61 -14.16 -6.20
CA LEU A 45 9.08 -15.48 -5.81
C LEU A 45 7.72 -15.74 -6.47
N ILE A 46 6.86 -14.72 -6.57
CA ILE A 46 5.61 -14.80 -7.34
C ILE A 46 5.90 -15.08 -8.83
N ASN A 47 6.88 -14.43 -9.44
CA ASN A 47 7.29 -14.71 -10.83
C ASN A 47 7.72 -16.17 -11.01
N ALA A 48 8.35 -16.76 -10.00
CA ALA A 48 8.78 -18.15 -9.98
C ALA A 48 7.63 -19.15 -9.67
N GLY A 49 6.39 -18.68 -9.49
CA GLY A 49 5.21 -19.52 -9.27
C GLY A 49 4.82 -19.74 -7.81
N TYR A 50 5.45 -19.05 -6.86
CA TYR A 50 5.12 -19.12 -5.44
C TYR A 50 4.07 -18.06 -5.06
N ASP A 51 2.82 -18.37 -5.40
CA ASP A 51 1.67 -17.49 -5.21
C ASP A 51 1.36 -17.14 -3.74
N GLU A 52 1.88 -17.90 -2.78
CA GLU A 52 1.73 -17.63 -1.35
C GLU A 52 2.36 -16.28 -0.94
N PHE A 53 3.38 -15.80 -1.66
CA PHE A 53 4.05 -14.53 -1.34
C PHE A 53 3.23 -13.30 -1.74
N TYR A 54 2.09 -13.46 -2.41
CA TYR A 54 1.11 -12.39 -2.57
C TYR A 54 0.57 -11.89 -1.22
N ASP A 55 0.51 -12.75 -0.19
CA ASP A 55 0.13 -12.34 1.17
C ASP A 55 1.16 -11.39 1.79
N ASP A 56 2.45 -11.67 1.61
CA ASP A 56 3.53 -10.85 2.15
C ASP A 56 3.62 -9.52 1.39
N LEU A 57 3.61 -9.56 0.06
CA LEU A 57 3.57 -8.37 -0.79
C LEU A 57 2.43 -7.45 -0.38
N ASN A 58 1.23 -8.01 -0.18
CA ASN A 58 0.05 -7.25 0.24
C ASN A 58 0.21 -6.66 1.65
N ARG A 59 0.66 -7.47 2.63
CA ARG A 59 0.81 -7.00 4.01
C ARG A 59 1.89 -5.94 4.14
N PHE A 60 3.02 -6.08 3.44
CA PHE A 60 4.16 -5.20 3.61
C PHE A 60 3.88 -3.83 2.98
N ALA A 61 3.32 -3.82 1.77
CA ALA A 61 2.96 -2.60 1.07
C ALA A 61 1.82 -1.84 1.77
N ARG A 62 0.74 -2.53 2.15
CA ARG A 62 -0.44 -1.87 2.75
C ARG A 62 -0.26 -1.46 4.21
N ASN A 63 0.78 -1.93 4.89
CA ASN A 63 1.02 -1.61 6.29
C ASN A 63 2.29 -0.78 6.46
N GLN A 64 3.40 -1.36 6.89
CA GLN A 64 4.57 -0.56 7.28
C GLN A 64 5.07 0.37 6.15
N LEU A 65 5.07 -0.05 4.88
CA LEU A 65 5.54 0.82 3.79
C LEU A 65 4.77 2.15 3.73
N VAL A 66 3.44 2.10 3.67
CA VAL A 66 2.60 3.32 3.61
C VAL A 66 2.51 4.07 4.94
N GLU A 67 2.81 3.41 6.06
CA GLU A 67 2.90 4.04 7.37
C GLU A 67 4.24 4.77 7.56
N ASN A 68 5.31 4.33 6.88
CA ASN A 68 6.59 5.04 6.84
C ASN A 68 6.55 6.36 6.07
N GLN A 69 5.47 6.66 5.35
CA GLN A 69 5.32 7.92 4.63
C GLN A 69 5.11 9.11 5.59
N CYS A 70 5.93 10.15 5.44
CA CYS A 70 5.83 11.41 6.16
C CYS A 70 4.64 12.25 5.66
N LYS A 71 3.51 12.14 6.35
CA LYS A 71 2.27 12.89 6.06
C LYS A 71 2.11 14.18 6.86
N ILE A 72 2.94 14.32 7.89
CA ILE A 72 3.03 15.51 8.73
C ILE A 72 4.50 15.93 8.77
N SER A 73 4.74 17.21 9.00
CA SER A 73 6.10 17.75 9.08
C SER A 73 6.30 18.76 10.21
N SER A 74 5.29 18.91 11.07
CA SER A 74 5.31 19.82 12.22
C SER A 74 6.39 19.51 13.26
N PHE A 75 7.02 18.34 13.16
CA PHE A 75 8.13 17.93 14.03
C PHE A 75 9.50 18.38 13.52
N VAL A 76 9.59 18.86 12.26
CA VAL A 76 10.84 19.34 11.69
C VAL A 76 11.02 20.80 12.08
N VAL A 77 12.08 21.07 12.85
CA VAL A 77 12.51 22.43 13.16
C VAL A 77 13.10 23.05 11.89
N VAL A 78 12.66 24.27 11.57
CA VAL A 78 13.10 25.00 10.38
C VAL A 78 13.58 26.38 10.79
N ASP A 79 14.80 26.71 10.41
CA ASP A 79 15.32 28.07 10.46
C ASP A 79 15.51 28.58 9.03
N ASN A 80 14.57 29.42 8.58
CA ASN A 80 14.59 29.99 7.24
C ASN A 80 15.56 31.18 7.12
N ALA A 81 16.20 31.63 8.20
CA ALA A 81 17.23 32.66 8.15
C ALA A 81 18.58 32.12 7.65
N ILE A 82 18.77 30.80 7.68
CA ILE A 82 19.95 30.14 7.15
C ILE A 82 19.80 30.01 5.63
N GLU A 83 20.71 30.62 4.88
CA GLU A 83 20.75 30.48 3.43
C GLU A 83 21.16 29.07 3.00
N ASP A 84 20.57 28.62 1.90
CA ASP A 84 20.95 27.37 1.28
C ASP A 84 22.39 27.45 0.77
N THR A 85 23.08 26.31 0.79
CA THR A 85 24.39 26.10 0.19
C THR A 85 24.27 25.08 -0.93
N GLU A 86 25.28 24.95 -1.79
CA GLU A 86 25.31 23.91 -2.82
C GLU A 86 25.11 22.49 -2.25
N ALA A 87 25.62 22.24 -1.04
CA ALA A 87 25.56 20.93 -0.40
C ALA A 87 24.34 20.71 0.52
N ARG A 88 23.66 21.79 0.95
CA ARG A 88 22.61 21.71 1.99
C ARG A 88 21.52 22.75 1.78
N THR A 89 20.27 22.31 1.86
CA THR A 89 19.09 23.16 1.93
C THR A 89 18.56 23.21 3.36
N TYR A 90 18.25 24.42 3.83
CA TYR A 90 17.63 24.69 5.13
C TYR A 90 16.21 25.28 4.96
N ARG A 91 15.98 25.98 3.85
CA ARG A 91 14.72 26.70 3.61
C ARG A 91 13.54 25.76 3.37
N GLU A 92 12.49 25.95 4.17
CA GLU A 92 11.20 25.25 4.07
C GLU A 92 11.32 23.71 4.08
N ILE A 93 12.34 23.16 4.75
CA ILE A 93 12.59 21.71 4.74
C ILE A 93 11.41 20.91 5.28
N ASN A 94 10.67 21.45 6.25
CA ASN A 94 9.41 20.86 6.73
C ASN A 94 8.38 20.67 5.60
N LYS A 95 8.28 21.57 4.63
CA LYS A 95 7.36 21.41 3.49
C LYS A 95 7.88 20.38 2.50
N ARG A 96 9.20 20.34 2.30
CA ARG A 96 9.85 19.47 1.32
C ARG A 96 9.88 17.99 1.71
N ILE A 97 9.86 17.68 3.01
CA ILE A 97 9.81 16.28 3.47
C ILE A 97 8.42 15.65 3.35
N LEU A 98 7.37 16.44 3.11
CA LEU A 98 6.01 15.92 2.99
C LEU A 98 5.91 14.99 1.77
N GLY A 99 5.39 13.79 2.00
CA GLY A 99 5.32 12.73 0.99
C GLY A 99 6.57 11.87 0.90
N GLY A 100 7.68 12.28 1.52
CA GLY A 100 8.88 11.46 1.70
C GLY A 100 8.65 10.28 2.64
N PHE A 101 9.67 9.44 2.81
CA PHE A 101 9.57 8.23 3.63
C PHE A 101 10.66 8.19 4.70
N SER A 102 10.28 7.77 5.90
CA SER A 102 11.19 7.63 7.03
C SER A 102 12.27 6.57 6.75
N GLY A 103 13.50 6.89 7.15
CA GLY A 103 14.59 5.92 7.18
C GLY A 103 14.52 4.96 8.35
N TRP A 104 13.85 5.34 9.45
CA TRP A 104 13.82 4.53 10.65
C TRP A 104 12.48 4.68 11.36
N ALA A 105 11.73 3.58 11.39
CA ALA A 105 10.50 3.46 12.15
C ALA A 105 10.64 2.41 13.26
N ALA A 106 10.18 2.75 14.46
CA ALA A 106 9.85 1.75 15.45
C ALA A 106 8.50 1.11 15.08
N PRO A 107 8.16 -0.07 15.63
CA PRO A 107 6.94 -0.78 15.24
C PRO A 107 5.64 0.02 15.39
N GLY A 108 5.57 0.98 16.32
CA GLY A 108 4.37 1.79 16.56
C GLY A 108 4.46 3.26 16.18
N ASN A 109 5.66 3.76 15.87
CA ASN A 109 5.93 5.19 15.73
C ASN A 109 7.14 5.47 14.82
N ILE A 110 7.13 6.64 14.19
CA ILE A 110 8.33 7.29 13.69
C ILE A 110 8.74 8.32 14.74
N SER A 111 9.94 8.18 15.30
CA SER A 111 10.45 9.14 16.28
C SER A 111 10.90 10.44 15.58
N PHE A 112 10.79 11.56 16.30
CA PHE A 112 11.19 12.88 15.81
C PHE A 112 12.71 13.06 15.68
N SER A 113 13.49 12.21 16.33
CA SER A 113 14.96 12.26 16.31
C SER A 113 15.59 11.53 15.13
N HIS A 114 14.81 10.75 14.37
CA HIS A 114 15.33 9.94 13.27
C HIS A 114 14.89 10.52 11.92
N SER A 115 15.86 10.66 11.03
CA SER A 115 15.75 11.44 9.79
C SER A 115 14.81 10.81 8.75
N VAL A 116 14.27 11.68 7.91
CA VAL A 116 13.80 11.31 6.57
C VAL A 116 15.04 11.10 5.70
N CYS A 117 15.21 9.91 5.16
CA CYS A 117 16.38 9.57 4.34
C CYS A 117 16.04 9.66 2.86
N GLY A 118 16.90 10.30 2.06
CA GLY A 118 16.67 10.47 0.62
C GLY A 118 16.54 9.13 -0.13
N CYS A 119 17.35 8.13 0.24
CA CYS A 119 17.28 6.78 -0.31
C CYS A 119 15.90 6.14 -0.12
N CYS A 120 15.33 6.25 1.08
CA CYS A 120 14.02 5.71 1.42
C CYS A 120 12.91 6.36 0.60
N THR A 121 13.01 7.66 0.37
CA THR A 121 12.03 8.40 -0.44
C THR A 121 12.04 7.92 -1.91
N GLY A 122 13.22 7.70 -2.50
CA GLY A 122 13.30 7.12 -3.85
C GLY A 122 12.86 5.66 -3.91
N THR A 123 13.27 4.85 -2.94
CA THR A 123 13.05 3.40 -2.90
C THR A 123 11.60 3.04 -2.61
N ALA A 124 10.90 3.80 -1.75
CA ALA A 124 9.49 3.56 -1.44
C ALA A 124 8.59 3.67 -2.68
N VAL A 125 8.88 4.62 -3.58
CA VAL A 125 8.11 4.79 -4.81
C VAL A 125 8.28 3.58 -5.73
N GLN A 126 9.47 2.99 -5.79
CA GLN A 126 9.70 1.74 -6.53
C GLN A 126 8.90 0.58 -5.92
N ALA A 127 8.89 0.44 -4.59
CA ALA A 127 8.09 -0.58 -3.91
C ALA A 127 6.59 -0.40 -4.17
N LEU A 128 6.09 0.84 -4.14
CA LEU A 128 4.71 1.15 -4.48
C LEU A 128 4.39 0.81 -5.94
N GLN A 129 5.32 1.04 -6.87
CA GLN A 129 5.17 0.67 -8.26
C GLN A 129 5.07 -0.86 -8.44
N ILE A 130 5.98 -1.63 -7.81
CA ILE A 130 5.96 -3.11 -7.83
C ILE A 130 4.61 -3.63 -7.34
N PHE A 131 4.12 -3.11 -6.21
CA PHE A 131 2.81 -3.45 -5.67
C PHE A 131 1.69 -3.05 -6.64
N TRP A 132 1.72 -1.82 -7.15
CA TRP A 132 0.68 -1.27 -8.02
C TRP A 132 0.51 -2.08 -9.29
N ASP A 133 1.61 -2.44 -9.95
CA ASP A 133 1.60 -3.19 -11.21
C ASP A 133 0.95 -4.57 -11.03
N ARG A 134 1.28 -5.25 -9.92
CA ARG A 134 0.74 -6.58 -9.60
C ARG A 134 -0.67 -6.60 -9.04
N ALA A 135 -1.15 -5.47 -8.51
CA ALA A 135 -2.42 -5.44 -7.79
C ALA A 135 -3.64 -5.87 -8.61
N VAL A 136 -3.69 -5.44 -9.86
CA VAL A 136 -4.73 -5.83 -10.82
C VAL A 136 -4.08 -6.02 -12.17
N GLU A 137 -4.23 -7.22 -12.73
CA GLU A 137 -3.67 -7.62 -14.01
C GLU A 137 -4.77 -8.08 -14.97
N TYR A 138 -4.52 -7.95 -16.28
CA TYR A 138 -5.37 -8.53 -17.31
C TYR A 138 -4.52 -9.42 -18.21
N ARG A 139 -4.80 -10.72 -18.21
CA ARG A 139 -4.10 -11.71 -19.05
C ARG A 139 -5.10 -12.69 -19.63
N ARG A 140 -4.97 -13.00 -20.93
CA ARG A 140 -5.74 -14.05 -21.64
C ARG A 140 -7.26 -14.01 -21.37
N GLY A 141 -7.87 -12.82 -21.36
CA GLY A 141 -9.32 -12.69 -21.16
C GLY A 141 -9.77 -12.58 -19.70
N VAL A 142 -8.85 -12.64 -18.74
CA VAL A 142 -9.17 -12.64 -17.30
C VAL A 142 -8.61 -11.38 -16.64
N VAL A 143 -9.47 -10.64 -15.94
CA VAL A 143 -9.06 -9.61 -14.97
C VAL A 143 -8.78 -10.31 -13.64
N THR A 144 -7.55 -10.27 -13.16
CA THR A 144 -7.16 -10.84 -11.86
C THR A 144 -6.89 -9.73 -10.86
N VAL A 145 -7.59 -9.73 -9.74
CA VAL A 145 -7.34 -8.85 -8.60
C VAL A 145 -6.49 -9.61 -7.59
N ASN A 146 -5.18 -9.33 -7.56
CA ASN A 146 -4.24 -10.00 -6.66
C ASN A 146 -4.15 -9.31 -5.28
N MET A 147 -4.37 -7.99 -5.21
CA MET A 147 -4.43 -7.26 -3.95
C MET A 147 -5.69 -6.40 -3.88
N PRO A 148 -6.30 -6.27 -2.69
CA PRO A 148 -7.40 -5.34 -2.49
C PRO A 148 -6.87 -3.90 -2.56
N VAL A 149 -7.03 -3.21 -3.68
CA VAL A 149 -6.75 -1.78 -3.83
C VAL A 149 -7.71 -1.19 -4.86
N ASP A 150 -8.04 0.09 -4.68
CA ASP A 150 -8.78 0.82 -5.71
C ASP A 150 -7.84 1.03 -6.90
N LYS A 151 -8.15 0.40 -8.04
CA LYS A 151 -7.32 0.51 -9.25
C LYS A 151 -8.21 0.42 -10.49
N THR A 152 -7.93 1.31 -11.44
CA THR A 152 -8.56 1.28 -12.76
C THR A 152 -7.54 0.80 -13.78
N ILE A 153 -7.93 -0.18 -14.58
CA ILE A 153 -7.24 -0.60 -15.80
C ILE A 153 -8.15 -0.38 -17.02
N ARG A 154 -7.64 -0.66 -18.21
CA ARG A 154 -8.42 -0.51 -19.45
C ARG A 154 -9.67 -1.38 -19.45
N GLN A 155 -9.58 -2.58 -18.87
CA GLN A 155 -10.60 -3.62 -18.92
C GLN A 155 -11.59 -3.57 -17.75
N ALA A 156 -11.23 -2.93 -16.63
CA ALA A 156 -12.05 -2.94 -15.43
C ALA A 156 -11.70 -1.80 -14.47
N GLU A 157 -12.60 -1.53 -13.55
CA GLU A 157 -12.40 -0.70 -12.36
C GLU A 157 -12.61 -1.57 -11.11
N VAL A 158 -11.63 -1.55 -10.22
CA VAL A 158 -11.64 -2.28 -8.96
C VAL A 158 -11.84 -1.29 -7.82
N ALA A 159 -12.76 -1.61 -6.91
CA ALA A 159 -13.01 -0.87 -5.68
C ALA A 159 -13.03 -1.83 -4.49
N MET A 160 -12.41 -1.44 -3.38
CA MET A 160 -12.35 -2.24 -2.17
C MET A 160 -13.02 -1.57 -0.97
N GLY A 161 -13.55 -2.39 -0.07
CA GLY A 161 -14.10 -1.91 1.21
C GLY A 161 -13.08 -1.76 2.33
N TYR A 162 -11.89 -2.34 2.21
CA TYR A 162 -10.95 -2.41 3.32
C TYR A 162 -10.35 -1.04 3.67
N PRO A 163 -10.09 -0.77 4.97
CA PRO A 163 -10.26 -1.68 6.11
C PRO A 163 -11.66 -1.63 6.74
N ASN A 164 -12.67 -0.99 6.15
CA ASN A 164 -13.92 -0.69 6.87
C ASN A 164 -15.09 -1.61 6.53
N GLU A 165 -15.11 -2.10 5.30
CA GLU A 165 -16.12 -2.98 4.73
C GLU A 165 -15.42 -4.19 4.10
N GLY A 166 -15.99 -5.39 4.22
CA GLY A 166 -15.37 -6.63 3.74
C GLY A 166 -15.79 -6.96 2.32
N TYR A 167 -15.34 -6.19 1.32
CA TYR A 167 -15.62 -6.50 -0.08
C TYR A 167 -14.51 -6.09 -1.05
N ILE A 168 -14.49 -6.78 -2.19
CA ILE A 168 -13.78 -6.40 -3.41
C ILE A 168 -14.80 -6.40 -4.54
N ARG A 169 -14.95 -5.28 -5.22
CA ARG A 169 -15.86 -5.10 -6.36
C ARG A 169 -15.06 -4.85 -7.62
N VAL A 170 -15.45 -5.49 -8.72
CA VAL A 170 -14.89 -5.30 -10.04
C VAL A 170 -16.02 -4.93 -11.00
N ASN A 171 -15.89 -3.76 -11.63
CA ASN A 171 -16.78 -3.31 -12.71
C ASN A 171 -16.05 -3.51 -14.04
N THR A 172 -16.57 -4.35 -14.92
CA THR A 172 -15.94 -4.68 -16.20
C THR A 172 -16.27 -3.64 -17.28
N LYS A 173 -15.28 -3.27 -18.08
CA LYS A 173 -15.42 -2.33 -19.22
C LYS A 173 -15.49 -3.04 -20.58
N GLN A 174 -15.28 -4.36 -20.57
CA GLN A 174 -15.41 -5.26 -21.71
C GLN A 174 -15.79 -6.66 -21.22
N PRO A 175 -16.29 -7.56 -22.08
CA PRO A 175 -16.52 -8.95 -21.71
C PRO A 175 -15.21 -9.62 -21.28
N CYS A 176 -15.20 -10.24 -20.10
CA CYS A 176 -14.05 -10.95 -19.55
C CYS A 176 -14.46 -11.86 -18.38
N ASP A 177 -13.55 -12.73 -17.97
CA ASP A 177 -13.63 -13.39 -16.67
C ASP A 177 -13.03 -12.49 -15.60
N VAL A 178 -13.48 -12.65 -14.37
CA VAL A 178 -12.95 -11.95 -13.20
C VAL A 178 -12.47 -12.96 -12.17
N ALA A 179 -11.20 -12.92 -11.81
CA ALA A 179 -10.61 -13.71 -10.74
C ALA A 179 -10.21 -12.79 -9.58
N ILE A 180 -10.61 -13.14 -8.36
CA ILE A 180 -10.23 -12.41 -7.14
C ILE A 180 -9.40 -13.35 -6.28
N ARG A 181 -8.17 -12.94 -5.96
CA ARG A 181 -7.27 -13.74 -5.12
C ARG A 181 -7.77 -13.78 -3.69
N LEU A 182 -7.85 -15.00 -3.18
CA LEU A 182 -8.18 -15.32 -1.80
C LEU A 182 -6.89 -15.33 -0.98
N HIS A 183 -6.92 -14.61 0.13
CA HIS A 183 -5.79 -14.47 1.04
C HIS A 183 -6.05 -15.21 2.34
N SER A 184 -4.99 -15.62 3.05
CA SER A 184 -5.11 -16.41 4.29
C SER A 184 -5.90 -15.73 5.43
N TRP A 185 -6.08 -14.41 5.35
CA TRP A 185 -6.84 -13.65 6.34
C TRP A 185 -8.35 -13.57 6.05
N MET A 186 -8.78 -13.94 4.84
CA MET A 186 -10.19 -13.99 4.46
C MET A 186 -10.87 -15.18 5.15
N PRO A 187 -12.13 -15.04 5.61
CA PRO A 187 -12.85 -16.16 6.22
C PRO A 187 -13.33 -17.15 5.15
N ASN A 188 -13.70 -18.36 5.56
CA ASN A 188 -14.18 -19.40 4.65
C ASN A 188 -15.58 -19.12 4.07
N ASN A 189 -16.39 -18.28 4.73
CA ASN A 189 -17.77 -17.97 4.33
C ASN A 189 -17.84 -16.74 3.41
N LEU A 190 -17.16 -16.82 2.27
CA LEU A 190 -17.19 -15.79 1.23
C LEU A 190 -18.50 -15.84 0.43
N GLU A 191 -19.00 -14.68 0.05
CA GLU A 191 -20.21 -14.55 -0.75
C GLU A 191 -19.90 -13.88 -2.08
N GLY A 192 -20.27 -14.55 -3.18
CA GLY A 192 -20.14 -14.01 -4.53
C GLY A 192 -21.43 -13.36 -5.02
N PHE A 193 -21.29 -12.23 -5.71
CA PHE A 193 -22.38 -11.53 -6.36
C PHE A 193 -21.99 -11.14 -7.79
N ALA A 194 -22.95 -11.26 -8.71
CA ALA A 194 -22.85 -10.72 -10.05
C ALA A 194 -24.10 -9.87 -10.34
N ASN A 195 -23.90 -8.62 -10.75
CA ASN A 195 -24.97 -7.64 -11.01
C ASN A 195 -25.97 -7.55 -9.85
N GLY A 196 -25.46 -7.56 -8.61
CA GLY A 196 -26.25 -7.48 -7.38
C GLY A 196 -26.96 -8.77 -6.95
N ARG A 197 -26.93 -9.84 -7.76
CA ARG A 197 -27.53 -11.13 -7.42
C ARG A 197 -26.47 -12.09 -6.92
N ARG A 198 -26.79 -12.89 -5.90
CA ARG A 198 -25.88 -13.93 -5.39
C ARG A 198 -25.56 -14.91 -6.52
N LYS A 199 -24.27 -15.21 -6.70
CA LYS A 199 -23.76 -16.11 -7.74
C LYS A 199 -22.65 -16.97 -7.16
N THR A 200 -22.63 -18.25 -7.49
CA THR A 200 -21.48 -19.11 -7.21
C THR A 200 -20.29 -18.71 -8.07
N PHE A 201 -19.09 -18.96 -7.56
CA PHE A 201 -17.84 -18.77 -8.28
C PHE A 201 -17.04 -20.07 -8.19
N ASP A 202 -16.19 -20.30 -9.18
CA ASP A 202 -15.31 -21.44 -9.20
C ASP A 202 -14.08 -21.16 -8.32
N LEU A 203 -13.56 -22.20 -7.66
CA LEU A 203 -12.30 -22.12 -6.92
C LEU A 203 -11.19 -22.74 -7.75
N GLU A 204 -10.26 -21.90 -8.20
CA GLU A 204 -9.08 -22.31 -8.97
C GLU A 204 -7.82 -21.96 -8.19
N GLY A 205 -7.30 -22.94 -7.45
CA GLY A 205 -6.24 -22.70 -6.47
C GLY A 205 -6.73 -21.73 -5.38
N ASN A 206 -6.08 -20.58 -5.25
CA ASN A 206 -6.48 -19.50 -4.36
C ASN A 206 -7.25 -18.37 -5.08
N LEU A 207 -7.89 -18.63 -6.21
CA LEU A 207 -8.69 -17.65 -6.94
C LEU A 207 -10.18 -17.98 -6.86
N ALA A 208 -11.00 -16.99 -6.53
CA ALA A 208 -12.45 -17.01 -6.75
C ALA A 208 -12.75 -16.49 -8.16
N VAL A 209 -13.22 -17.36 -9.05
CA VAL A 209 -13.36 -17.08 -10.48
C VAL A 209 -14.83 -16.93 -10.89
N PHE A 210 -15.14 -15.79 -11.49
CA PHE A 210 -16.44 -15.45 -12.05
C PHE A 210 -16.34 -15.42 -13.58
N ARG A 211 -16.98 -16.39 -14.23
CA ARG A 211 -16.91 -16.56 -15.69
C ARG A 211 -17.92 -15.70 -16.44
N ASN A 212 -17.53 -15.30 -17.66
CA ASN A 212 -18.36 -14.66 -18.67
C ASN A 212 -19.09 -13.40 -18.17
N ILE A 213 -18.35 -12.48 -17.55
CA ILE A 213 -18.91 -11.22 -17.09
C ILE A 213 -19.06 -10.28 -18.29
N PRO A 214 -20.27 -9.79 -18.59
CA PRO A 214 -20.49 -8.92 -19.74
C PRO A 214 -19.80 -7.58 -19.54
N LYS A 215 -19.67 -6.78 -20.62
CA LYS A 215 -19.33 -5.37 -20.49
C LYS A 215 -20.33 -4.66 -19.57
N ASN A 216 -19.83 -3.74 -18.74
CA ASN A 216 -20.60 -3.03 -17.71
C ASN A 216 -21.20 -3.97 -16.64
N GLY A 217 -20.67 -5.20 -16.52
CA GLY A 217 -21.02 -6.11 -15.45
C GLY A 217 -20.33 -5.73 -14.14
N THR A 218 -20.93 -6.11 -13.03
CA THR A 218 -20.34 -5.94 -11.69
C THR A 218 -20.19 -7.31 -11.03
N VAL A 219 -18.98 -7.61 -10.57
CA VAL A 219 -18.68 -8.73 -9.67
C VAL A 219 -18.34 -8.19 -8.30
N GLU A 220 -18.81 -8.85 -7.25
CA GLU A 220 -18.42 -8.51 -5.89
C GLU A 220 -18.20 -9.78 -5.05
N LEU A 221 -17.04 -9.84 -4.40
CA LEU A 221 -16.73 -10.82 -3.36
C LEU A 221 -16.88 -10.14 -2.00
N ARG A 222 -17.77 -10.66 -1.15
CA ARG A 222 -18.10 -10.08 0.17
C ARG A 222 -17.82 -11.06 1.30
N HIS A 223 -17.51 -10.52 2.46
CA HIS A 223 -17.53 -11.26 3.72
C HIS A 223 -17.70 -10.34 4.93
N ALA A 224 -18.05 -10.92 6.07
CA ALA A 224 -18.08 -10.19 7.33
C ALA A 224 -16.65 -9.78 7.74
N LEU A 225 -16.43 -8.49 7.95
CA LEU A 225 -15.13 -7.97 8.36
C LEU A 225 -15.05 -7.82 9.88
N ARG A 226 -14.13 -8.57 10.51
CA ARG A 226 -13.91 -8.54 11.96
C ARG A 226 -12.52 -7.98 12.28
N SER A 227 -12.41 -7.30 13.42
CA SER A 227 -11.10 -6.92 13.95
C SER A 227 -10.59 -8.04 14.84
N ARG A 228 -9.28 -8.34 14.77
CA ARG A 228 -8.61 -9.31 15.63
C ARG A 228 -7.39 -8.66 16.29
N LYS A 229 -7.15 -8.98 17.55
CA LYS A 229 -5.92 -8.58 18.25
C LYS A 229 -4.95 -9.75 18.23
N VAL A 230 -3.73 -9.50 17.81
CA VAL A 230 -2.66 -10.51 17.71
C VAL A 230 -1.49 -10.01 18.55
N LYS A 231 -0.95 -10.89 19.39
CA LYS A 231 0.30 -10.62 20.09
C LYS A 231 1.44 -10.95 19.12
N GLU A 232 2.29 -9.97 18.83
CA GLU A 232 3.47 -10.14 17.98
C GLU A 232 4.72 -9.75 18.78
N ILE A 233 5.81 -10.48 18.62
CA ILE A 233 7.11 -10.13 19.20
C ILE A 233 7.93 -9.50 18.08
N VAL A 234 8.26 -8.21 18.24
CA VAL A 234 9.05 -7.44 17.27
C VAL A 234 10.16 -6.77 18.07
N ARG A 235 11.41 -6.85 17.60
CA ARG A 235 12.58 -6.28 18.32
C ARG A 235 12.73 -6.79 19.77
N GLY A 236 12.38 -8.05 20.02
CA GLY A 236 12.37 -8.62 21.37
C GLY A 236 11.33 -8.02 22.33
N ARG A 237 10.41 -7.19 21.84
CA ARG A 237 9.32 -6.59 22.63
C ARG A 237 7.97 -7.11 22.18
N SER A 238 7.05 -7.25 23.13
CA SER A 238 5.68 -7.68 22.84
C SER A 238 4.82 -6.49 22.40
N TYR A 239 4.10 -6.68 21.30
CA TYR A 239 3.12 -5.75 20.77
C TYR A 239 1.75 -6.42 20.66
N ILE A 240 0.68 -5.66 20.89
CA ILE A 240 -0.69 -6.04 20.56
C ILE A 240 -1.08 -5.31 19.27
N VAL A 241 -1.12 -6.06 18.18
CA VAL A 241 -1.46 -5.56 16.84
C VAL A 241 -2.93 -5.83 16.58
N THR A 242 -3.70 -4.77 16.31
CA THR A 242 -5.12 -4.89 15.93
C THR A 242 -5.23 -4.89 14.41
N TRP A 243 -5.58 -6.04 13.86
CA TRP A 243 -5.80 -6.26 12.43
C TRP A 243 -7.28 -6.14 12.08
N ARG A 244 -7.57 -5.66 10.88
CA ARG A 244 -8.90 -5.70 10.27
C ARG A 244 -8.76 -5.98 8.78
N GLY A 245 -9.04 -7.23 8.39
CA GLY A 245 -8.68 -7.72 7.06
C GLY A 245 -7.15 -7.75 6.88
N PRO A 246 -6.60 -7.19 5.79
CA PRO A 246 -5.16 -7.12 5.55
C PRO A 246 -4.47 -5.94 6.25
N ASP A 247 -5.22 -5.07 6.91
CA ASP A 247 -4.73 -3.79 7.41
C ASP A 247 -4.58 -3.79 8.94
N VAL A 248 -3.43 -3.32 9.43
CA VAL A 248 -3.25 -2.95 10.83
C VAL A 248 -3.95 -1.62 11.06
N VAL A 249 -4.87 -1.60 12.03
CA VAL A 249 -5.67 -0.42 12.37
C VAL A 249 -5.32 0.18 13.72
N ASN A 250 -4.49 -0.52 14.51
CA ASN A 250 -3.89 -0.02 15.75
C ASN A 250 -2.75 -0.96 16.18
N ILE A 251 -1.77 -0.45 16.92
CA ILE A 251 -0.72 -1.25 17.56
C ILE A 251 -0.42 -0.69 18.95
N SER A 252 -0.13 -1.52 19.95
CA SER A 252 0.25 -1.09 21.31
C SER A 252 1.48 -1.87 21.80
N PRO A 253 2.48 -1.25 22.45
CA PRO A 253 2.58 0.20 22.74
C PRO A 253 2.74 1.05 21.47
N HIS A 254 2.33 2.32 21.54
CA HIS A 254 2.45 3.27 20.43
C HIS A 254 3.87 3.78 20.25
N GLY A 255 4.61 3.97 21.34
CA GLY A 255 5.90 4.69 21.33
C GLY A 255 5.74 6.20 21.18
N ASP A 256 6.86 6.92 21.20
CA ASP A 256 6.91 8.38 21.20
C ASP A 256 7.09 8.95 19.78
N GLY A 257 6.50 10.10 19.49
CA GLY A 257 6.60 10.74 18.19
C GLY A 257 5.36 10.57 17.32
N ILE A 258 5.56 10.34 16.02
CA ILE A 258 4.47 10.18 15.05
C ILE A 258 3.90 8.77 15.20
N ARG A 259 2.72 8.67 15.82
CA ARG A 259 2.00 7.40 15.95
C ARG A 259 1.58 6.85 14.58
N LEU A 260 1.87 5.56 14.36
CA LEU A 260 1.46 4.81 13.16
C LEU A 260 0.12 4.09 13.37
N TYR A 261 -0.46 3.60 12.27
CA TYR A 261 -1.66 2.77 12.24
C TYR A 261 -2.90 3.42 12.82
N GLN A 262 -3.22 4.65 12.40
CA GLN A 262 -4.37 5.41 12.90
C GLN A 262 -5.60 5.30 11.98
N ARG A 263 -5.98 4.07 11.60
CA ARG A 263 -7.02 3.80 10.59
C ARG A 263 -8.42 3.71 11.20
N ASN A 264 -9.02 4.87 11.46
CA ASN A 264 -10.37 4.97 12.02
C ASN A 264 -11.47 4.82 10.95
N LYS A 265 -12.58 4.15 11.31
CA LYS A 265 -13.74 3.93 10.42
C LYS A 265 -14.30 5.23 9.81
N ALA A 266 -14.27 6.33 10.56
CA ALA A 266 -14.84 7.60 10.14
C ALA A 266 -13.99 8.39 9.12
N LYS A 267 -12.66 8.17 9.08
CA LYS A 267 -11.73 9.01 8.29
C LYS A 267 -11.42 8.50 6.88
N SER A 268 -11.77 7.25 6.52
CA SER A 268 -11.40 6.66 5.22
C SER A 268 -12.29 7.08 4.04
N ARG A 269 -13.29 7.94 4.26
CA ARG A 269 -14.35 8.26 3.27
C ARG A 269 -13.97 9.34 2.25
N ARG A 270 -12.69 9.66 2.05
CA ARG A 270 -12.27 10.44 0.88
C ARG A 270 -12.16 9.51 -0.32
N ARG A 271 -13.30 9.20 -0.96
CA ARG A 271 -13.30 8.71 -2.34
C ARG A 271 -12.56 9.74 -3.18
N PHE A 272 -11.45 9.33 -3.79
CA PHE A 272 -10.89 10.09 -4.91
C PHE A 272 -11.94 10.03 -6.02
N LYS A 273 -12.74 11.09 -6.14
CA LYS A 273 -13.47 11.34 -7.37
C LYS A 273 -12.42 11.90 -8.33
N PRO A 274 -12.06 11.22 -9.43
CA PRO A 274 -11.37 11.90 -10.51
C PRO A 274 -12.34 12.99 -11.00
N THR A 275 -12.16 14.21 -10.52
CA THR A 275 -12.83 15.35 -11.12
C THR A 275 -12.22 15.50 -12.49
N ALA A 276 -13.03 15.32 -13.53
CA ALA A 276 -12.70 15.54 -14.93
C ALA A 276 -12.38 17.02 -15.25
N SER A 277 -11.74 17.76 -14.34
CA SER A 277 -11.44 19.19 -14.49
C SER A 277 -9.97 19.55 -14.26
N ALA A 278 -9.12 18.60 -13.83
CA ALA A 278 -7.69 18.85 -13.69
C ALA A 278 -6.94 18.67 -15.02
N ASP A 279 -7.28 17.62 -15.79
CA ASP A 279 -6.65 17.36 -17.11
C ASP A 279 -7.06 18.39 -18.17
N ASP A 280 -8.30 18.90 -18.13
CA ASP A 280 -8.75 19.94 -19.08
C ASP A 280 -8.11 21.30 -18.81
N LYS A 281 -7.84 21.64 -17.55
CA LYS A 281 -7.12 22.88 -17.21
C LYS A 281 -5.63 22.79 -17.55
N LEU A 282 -5.02 21.62 -17.41
CA LEU A 282 -3.64 21.42 -17.82
C LEU A 282 -3.51 21.48 -19.35
N ARG A 283 -4.44 20.87 -20.10
CA ARG A 283 -4.46 20.94 -21.58
C ARG A 283 -4.69 22.36 -22.09
N GLN A 284 -5.63 23.11 -21.53
CA GLN A 284 -5.85 24.51 -21.91
C GLN A 284 -4.64 25.40 -21.59
N SER A 285 -3.92 25.14 -20.50
CA SER A 285 -2.71 25.92 -20.17
C SER A 285 -1.54 25.63 -21.12
N VAL A 286 -1.39 24.36 -21.54
CA VAL A 286 -0.32 23.94 -22.47
C VAL A 286 -0.62 24.45 -23.89
N ASP A 287 -1.88 24.47 -24.30
CA ASP A 287 -2.28 25.01 -25.61
C ASP A 287 -2.15 26.54 -25.66
N SER A 288 -2.46 27.27 -24.57
CA SER A 288 -2.25 28.72 -24.48
C SER A 288 -0.77 29.15 -24.48
N LEU A 289 0.12 28.27 -24.01
CA LEU A 289 1.58 28.49 -24.04
C LEU A 289 2.18 28.17 -25.41
N ARG A 290 1.52 27.33 -26.21
CA ARG A 290 1.94 27.01 -27.58
C ARG A 290 1.48 28.07 -28.59
N SER A 291 0.32 28.70 -28.37
CA SER A 291 -0.16 29.79 -29.22
C SER A 291 0.62 31.10 -29.01
N SER A 292 1.08 31.39 -27.79
CA SER A 292 1.89 32.58 -27.50
C SER A 292 3.35 32.47 -28.01
N ALA A 293 3.85 31.25 -28.19
CA ALA A 293 5.19 31.01 -28.75
C ALA A 293 5.24 31.11 -30.30
N SER A 294 4.09 31.05 -30.98
CA SER A 294 4.00 31.22 -32.44
C SER A 294 3.81 32.67 -32.90
N GLU A 295 3.54 33.61 -31.99
CA GLU A 295 3.40 35.05 -32.31
C GLU A 295 4.69 35.86 -32.04
N GLN A 296 5.78 35.20 -31.64
CA GLN A 296 7.10 35.82 -31.44
C GLN A 296 8.21 35.27 -32.35
N ARG A 297 7.85 34.84 -33.57
CA ARG A 297 8.82 34.61 -34.66
C ARG A 297 8.42 35.36 -35.91
#